data_AF-A0A2E9GSQ4-F1
#
_entry.id   AF-A0A2E9GSQ4-F1
#
_cell.length_a   1.000
_cell.length_b   1.000
_cell.length_c   1.000
_cell.angle_alpha   90.00
_cell.angle_beta   90.00
_cell.angle_gamma   90.00
#
_symmetry.space_group_name_H-M   'P 1'
#
loop_
_entity.id
_entity.type
_entity.pdbx_description
1 polymer ?
#
loop_
_entity_poly.entity_id
_entity_poly.type
_entity_poly.pdbx_seq_one_letter_code
_entity_poly.pdbx_strand_id
1 'polypeptide(L)'
;MSAFGRIRTFWAVPTYRFAMSFLIYLAVIAIAFPVLRNALGELIHASEVATAHIVYYFMALFSSEVRVGPEAIVRYGGFSVTIIEECTGVYEALILSAALLAYPTRWRNTLLGFAIGIPMIYVMNVVRIIALIIVGRYSNRWFDFMHVYFWQVTMIAMIATVWMAWLWWVVRDETDPVPAG
;
A
#
# COMPACT_ATOMS: atom_id res chain seq x y z
N MET A 1 4.19 19.42 -39.76
CA MET A 1 3.23 18.87 -38.77
C MET A 1 3.47 19.54 -37.42
N SER A 2 2.54 20.39 -36.97
CA SER A 2 2.74 21.24 -35.78
C SER A 2 2.73 20.44 -34.48
N ALA A 3 3.47 20.90 -33.46
CA ALA A 3 3.57 20.25 -32.15
C ALA A 3 2.19 20.03 -31.48
N PHE A 4 1.23 20.92 -31.77
CA PHE A 4 -0.16 20.84 -31.31
C PHE A 4 -0.94 19.63 -31.85
N GLY A 5 -0.67 19.18 -33.08
CA GLY A 5 -1.30 17.98 -33.64
C GLY A 5 -0.85 16.70 -32.93
N ARG A 6 0.42 16.65 -32.51
CA ARG A 6 1.01 15.51 -31.79
C ARG A 6 0.44 15.36 -30.37
N ILE A 7 0.19 16.47 -29.68
CA ILE A 7 -0.37 16.49 -28.32
C ILE A 7 -1.81 15.94 -28.31
N ARG A 8 -2.66 16.28 -29.29
CA ARG A 8 -4.05 15.77 -29.35
C ARG A 8 -4.14 14.28 -29.60
N THR A 9 -3.25 13.72 -30.43
CA THR A 9 -3.17 12.25 -30.64
C THR A 9 -2.62 11.50 -29.41
N PHE A 10 -1.73 12.13 -28.63
CA PHE A 10 -1.18 11.53 -27.40
C PHE A 10 -2.26 11.36 -26.31
N TRP A 11 -3.17 12.34 -26.21
CA TRP A 11 -4.31 12.29 -25.30
C TRP A 11 -5.50 11.46 -25.81
N ALA A 12 -5.47 10.94 -27.04
CA ALA A 12 -6.55 10.11 -27.57
C ALA A 12 -6.49 8.66 -27.07
N VAL A 13 -5.32 8.18 -26.62
CA VAL A 13 -5.14 6.80 -26.14
C VAL A 13 -5.50 6.72 -24.64
N PRO A 14 -6.46 5.86 -24.24
CA PRO A 14 -6.88 5.72 -22.84
C PRO A 14 -5.72 5.43 -21.87
N THR A 15 -4.73 4.66 -22.31
CA THR A 15 -3.55 4.28 -21.51
C THR A 15 -2.69 5.47 -21.12
N TYR A 16 -2.41 6.40 -22.06
CA TYR A 16 -1.60 7.58 -21.75
C TYR A 16 -2.34 8.54 -20.83
N ARG A 17 -3.65 8.69 -20.99
CA ARG A 17 -4.48 9.49 -20.08
C ARG A 17 -4.40 8.96 -18.66
N PHE A 18 -4.60 7.65 -18.47
CA PHE A 18 -4.47 7.02 -17.17
C PHE A 18 -3.06 7.24 -16.58
N ALA A 19 -2.01 6.95 -17.34
CA ALA A 19 -0.63 7.10 -16.87
C ALA A 19 -0.31 8.54 -16.45
N MET A 20 -0.73 9.55 -17.24
CA MET A 20 -0.54 10.95 -16.88
C MET A 20 -1.34 11.35 -15.64
N SER A 21 -2.62 10.96 -15.56
CA SER A 21 -3.45 11.21 -14.38
C SER A 21 -2.86 10.55 -13.13
N PHE A 22 -2.39 9.31 -13.24
CA PHE A 22 -1.72 8.60 -12.15
C PHE A 22 -0.48 9.33 -11.65
N LEU A 23 0.40 9.77 -12.56
CA LEU A 23 1.59 10.54 -12.20
C LEU A 23 1.24 11.88 -11.55
N ILE A 24 0.18 12.56 -12.02
CA ILE A 24 -0.30 13.81 -11.42
C ILE A 24 -0.82 13.56 -10.00
N TYR A 25 -1.69 12.58 -9.80
CA TYR A 25 -2.20 12.25 -8.46
C TYR A 25 -1.07 11.82 -7.52
N LEU A 26 -0.13 11.01 -8.00
CA LEU A 26 1.03 10.59 -7.22
C LEU A 26 1.90 11.79 -6.82
N ALA A 27 2.16 12.73 -7.75
CA ALA A 27 2.91 13.94 -7.45
C ALA A 27 2.18 14.85 -6.45
N VAL A 28 0.87 15.05 -6.62
CA VAL A 28 0.04 15.82 -5.69
C VAL A 28 0.08 15.21 -4.29
N ILE A 29 -0.10 13.88 -4.19
CA ILE A 29 -0.03 13.17 -2.92
C ILE A 29 1.37 13.28 -2.31
N ALA A 30 2.43 13.08 -3.10
CA ALA A 30 3.81 13.18 -2.62
C ALA A 30 4.16 14.58 -2.07
N ILE A 31 3.61 15.64 -2.67
CA ILE A 31 3.81 17.03 -2.21
C ILE A 31 2.93 17.33 -0.99
N ALA A 32 1.69 16.83 -0.96
CA ALA A 32 0.74 17.09 0.13
C ALA A 32 1.05 16.27 1.39
N PHE A 33 1.59 15.07 1.24
CA PHE A 33 1.78 14.12 2.32
C PHE A 33 2.68 14.64 3.46
N PRO A 34 3.82 15.33 3.21
CA PRO A 34 4.61 15.91 4.31
C PRO A 34 3.84 16.93 5.15
N VAL A 35 2.96 17.73 4.53
CA VAL A 35 2.12 18.70 5.24
C VAL A 35 1.07 17.95 6.07
N LEU A 36 0.42 16.95 5.47
CA LEU A 36 -0.56 16.12 6.14
C LEU A 36 0.05 15.33 7.31
N ARG A 37 1.27 14.81 7.13
CA ARG A 37 2.05 14.11 8.14
C ARG A 37 2.28 14.97 9.37
N ASN A 38 2.66 16.24 9.18
CA ASN A 38 2.84 17.17 10.29
C ASN A 38 1.52 17.46 11.02
N ALA A 39 0.42 17.55 10.28
CA ALA A 39 -0.92 17.77 10.86
C ALA A 39 -1.49 16.53 11.57
N LEU A 40 -1.18 15.33 11.07
CA LEU A 40 -1.70 14.05 11.55
C LEU A 40 -0.65 13.24 12.34
N GLY A 41 0.40 13.89 12.86
CA GLY A 41 1.52 13.19 13.49
C GLY A 41 1.11 12.25 14.62
N GLU A 42 0.16 12.66 15.46
CA GLU A 42 -0.39 11.80 16.52
C GLU A 42 -1.09 10.55 15.97
N LEU A 43 -1.82 10.70 14.86
CA LEU A 43 -2.51 9.57 14.22
C LEU A 43 -1.53 8.59 13.58
N ILE A 44 -0.47 9.12 12.95
CA ILE A 44 0.61 8.29 12.39
C ILE A 44 1.28 7.51 13.52
N HIS A 45 1.65 8.19 14.61
CA HIS A 45 2.24 7.51 15.76
C HIS A 45 1.30 6.48 16.39
N ALA A 46 0.02 6.80 16.51
CA ALA A 46 -0.99 5.84 16.96
C ALA A 46 -1.07 4.62 16.03
N SER A 47 -0.91 4.80 14.71
CA SER A 47 -0.90 3.70 13.74
C SER A 47 0.35 2.81 13.84
N GLU A 48 1.53 3.38 14.16
CA GLU A 48 2.76 2.62 14.44
C GLU A 48 2.56 1.73 15.68
N VAL A 49 2.08 2.33 16.77
CA VAL A 49 1.82 1.64 18.04
C VAL A 49 0.74 0.57 17.86
N ALA A 50 -0.35 0.87 17.16
CA ALA A 50 -1.41 -0.11 16.86
C ALA A 50 -0.86 -1.29 16.05
N THR A 51 -0.04 -1.02 15.04
CA THR A 51 0.57 -2.06 14.21
C THR A 51 1.52 -2.94 15.04
N ALA A 52 2.32 -2.36 15.93
CA ALA A 52 3.17 -3.12 16.84
C ALA A 52 2.36 -4.05 17.76
N HIS A 53 1.23 -3.58 18.29
CA HIS A 53 0.34 -4.40 19.11
C HIS A 53 -0.32 -5.52 18.32
N ILE A 54 -0.79 -5.26 17.10
CA ILE A 54 -1.38 -6.27 16.22
C ILE A 54 -0.37 -7.39 15.94
N VAL A 55 0.86 -7.02 15.56
CA VAL A 55 1.96 -7.97 15.34
C VAL A 55 2.26 -8.75 16.61
N TYR A 56 2.38 -8.07 17.75
CA TYR A 56 2.61 -8.72 19.04
C TYR A 56 1.53 -9.74 19.37
N TYR A 57 0.25 -9.36 19.35
CA TYR A 57 -0.85 -10.25 19.71
C TYR A 57 -0.91 -11.46 18.79
N PHE A 58 -0.69 -11.27 17.49
CA PHE A 58 -0.63 -12.37 16.55
C PHE A 58 0.52 -13.34 16.86
N MET A 59 1.73 -12.82 17.05
CA MET A 59 2.90 -13.66 17.33
C MET A 59 2.84 -14.33 18.71
N ALA A 60 2.22 -13.67 19.70
CA ALA A 60 2.04 -14.20 21.05
C ALA A 60 1.14 -15.46 21.08
N LEU A 61 0.30 -15.68 20.04
CA LEU A 61 -0.45 -16.93 19.89
C LEU A 61 0.46 -18.15 19.67
N PHE A 62 1.67 -17.94 19.16
CA PHE A 62 2.60 -19.00 18.78
C PHE A 62 3.85 -19.07 19.66
N SER A 63 4.21 -17.97 20.33
CA SER A 63 5.42 -17.92 21.17
C SER A 63 5.29 -16.95 22.34
N SER A 64 5.66 -17.41 23.53
CA SER A 64 5.74 -16.60 24.76
C SER A 64 7.00 -15.72 24.86
N GLU A 65 7.97 -15.89 23.96
CA GLU A 65 9.19 -15.07 23.90
C GLU A 65 8.97 -13.67 23.30
N VAL A 66 7.78 -13.41 22.73
CA VAL A 66 7.48 -12.15 22.06
C VAL A 66 7.10 -11.10 23.10
N ARG A 67 7.63 -9.89 22.98
CA ARG A 67 7.29 -8.76 23.85
C ARG A 67 7.10 -7.49 23.03
N VAL A 68 6.16 -6.65 23.43
CA VAL A 68 6.03 -5.28 22.93
C VAL A 68 6.56 -4.31 23.99
N GLY A 69 7.41 -3.38 23.57
CA GLY A 69 8.04 -2.36 24.41
C GLY A 69 7.46 -0.96 24.15
N PRO A 70 8.02 0.07 24.80
CA PRO A 70 7.70 1.46 24.48
C PRO A 70 8.06 1.78 23.03
N GLU A 71 7.44 2.83 22.47
CA GLU A 71 7.72 3.34 21.12
C GLU A 71 7.57 2.29 20.00
N ALA A 72 6.52 1.47 20.06
CA ALA A 72 6.19 0.49 19.02
C ALA A 72 7.31 -0.54 18.73
N ILE A 73 8.16 -0.85 19.73
CA ILE A 73 9.22 -1.86 19.60
C ILE A 73 8.63 -3.25 19.82
N VAL A 74 8.81 -4.16 18.85
CA VAL A 74 8.48 -5.58 18.97
C VAL A 74 9.77 -6.39 19.10
N ARG A 75 9.87 -7.21 20.15
CA ARG A 75 11.01 -8.09 20.42
C ARG A 75 10.61 -9.55 20.32
N TYR A 76 11.47 -10.36 19.73
CA TYR A 76 11.32 -11.80 19.63
C TYR A 76 12.64 -12.49 19.94
N GLY A 77 12.75 -13.05 21.15
CA GLY A 77 14.01 -13.61 21.65
C GLY A 77 15.12 -12.55 21.70
N GLY A 78 16.21 -12.77 20.96
CA GLY A 78 17.34 -11.84 20.85
C GLY A 78 17.23 -10.78 19.76
N PHE A 79 16.12 -10.74 19.01
CA PHE A 79 15.91 -9.81 17.90
C PHE A 79 14.84 -8.77 18.22
N SER A 80 15.01 -7.54 17.75
CA SER A 80 14.07 -6.44 17.99
C SER A 80 13.90 -5.57 16.76
N VAL A 81 12.66 -5.16 16.48
CA VAL A 81 12.30 -4.24 15.40
C VAL A 81 11.45 -3.11 15.98
N THR A 82 11.77 -1.88 15.59
CA THR A 82 10.93 -0.72 15.86
C THR A 82 9.99 -0.51 14.69
N ILE A 83 8.68 -0.50 14.93
CA ILE A 83 7.70 -0.19 13.90
C ILE A 83 7.70 1.31 13.67
N ILE A 84 8.11 1.72 12.48
CA ILE A 84 8.11 3.11 12.02
C ILE A 84 6.99 3.34 11.00
N GLU A 85 6.74 4.60 10.64
CA GLU A 85 5.77 5.01 9.62
C GLU A 85 5.83 4.18 8.33
N GLU A 86 7.02 3.87 7.81
CA GLU A 86 7.21 3.04 6.60
C GLU A 86 6.70 1.60 6.78
N CYS A 87 6.61 1.12 8.02
CA CYS A 87 6.06 -0.17 8.40
C CYS A 87 4.55 -0.16 8.61
N THR A 88 3.86 0.97 8.42
CA THR A 88 2.39 1.03 8.57
C THR A 88 1.65 0.70 7.27
N GLY A 89 2.36 0.62 6.15
CA GLY A 89 1.77 0.42 4.82
C GLY A 89 1.19 1.69 4.20
N VAL A 90 1.45 2.86 4.81
CA VAL A 90 0.87 4.15 4.38
C VAL A 90 1.31 4.52 2.96
N TYR A 91 2.58 4.31 2.61
CA TYR A 91 3.11 4.65 1.28
C TYR A 91 2.46 3.79 0.18
N GLU A 92 2.31 2.50 0.43
CA GLU A 92 1.65 1.57 -0.49
C GLU A 92 0.17 1.92 -0.66
N ALA A 93 -0.51 2.29 0.43
CA ALA A 93 -1.89 2.76 0.39
C ALA A 93 -2.02 4.07 -0.41
N LEU A 94 -1.09 5.01 -0.28
CA LEU A 94 -1.07 6.25 -1.06
C LEU A 94 -0.86 6.02 -2.55
N ILE A 95 0.04 5.10 -2.93
CA ILE A 95 0.26 4.72 -4.33
C ILE A 95 -1.00 4.07 -4.91
N LEU A 96 -1.62 3.14 -4.17
CA LEU A 96 -2.89 2.54 -4.58
C LEU A 96 -3.99 3.61 -4.72
N SER A 97 -4.04 4.57 -3.80
CA SER A 97 -4.99 5.69 -3.83
C SER A 97 -4.84 6.52 -5.10
N ALA A 98 -3.61 6.83 -5.50
CA ALA A 98 -3.34 7.51 -6.77
C ALA A 98 -3.85 6.70 -7.97
N ALA A 99 -3.65 5.38 -7.97
CA ALA A 99 -4.09 4.50 -9.05
C ALA A 99 -5.61 4.39 -9.15
N LEU A 100 -6.32 4.34 -8.02
CA LEU A 100 -7.78 4.30 -7.96
C LEU A 100 -8.40 5.62 -8.43
N LEU A 101 -7.83 6.76 -8.04
CA LEU A 101 -8.31 8.09 -8.44
C LEU A 101 -8.02 8.41 -9.91
N ALA A 102 -6.90 7.91 -10.44
CA ALA A 102 -6.52 8.11 -11.83
C ALA A 102 -7.42 7.37 -12.83
N TYR A 103 -8.09 6.30 -12.38
CA TYR A 103 -8.90 5.49 -13.26
C TYR A 103 -10.31 6.09 -13.44
N PRO A 104 -10.76 6.35 -14.69
CA PRO A 104 -12.06 6.93 -14.95
C PRO A 104 -13.18 5.88 -14.79
N THR A 105 -13.79 5.79 -13.60
CA THR A 105 -14.94 4.93 -13.29
C THR A 105 -15.94 5.68 -12.40
N ARG A 106 -17.12 5.11 -12.13
CA ARG A 106 -18.06 5.64 -11.13
C ARG A 106 -17.40 5.75 -9.76
N TRP A 107 -17.68 6.84 -9.05
CA TRP A 107 -17.20 7.05 -7.67
C TRP A 107 -17.52 5.90 -6.72
N ARG A 108 -18.65 5.20 -6.89
CA ARG A 108 -18.98 4.00 -6.11
C ARG A 108 -17.91 2.91 -6.23
N ASN A 109 -17.40 2.68 -7.44
CA ASN A 109 -16.38 1.67 -7.71
C ASN A 109 -15.04 2.09 -7.12
N THR A 110 -14.69 3.38 -7.22
CA THR A 110 -13.51 3.96 -6.56
C THR A 110 -13.58 3.79 -5.04
N LEU A 111 -14.72 4.08 -4.40
CA LEU A 111 -14.92 3.87 -2.96
C LEU A 111 -14.81 2.41 -2.55
N LEU A 112 -15.33 1.48 -3.36
CA LEU A 112 -15.13 0.04 -3.13
C LEU A 112 -13.65 -0.35 -3.24
N GLY A 113 -12.92 0.23 -4.20
CA GLY A 113 -11.48 0.05 -4.34
C GLY A 113 -10.73 0.49 -3.09
N PHE A 114 -11.10 1.64 -2.50
CA PHE A 114 -10.54 2.09 -1.22
C PHE A 114 -10.89 1.16 -0.07
N ALA A 115 -12.17 0.79 0.05
CA ALA A 115 -12.69 -0.02 1.15
C ALA A 115 -12.10 -1.43 1.19
N ILE A 116 -11.72 -2.00 0.05
CA ILE A 116 -11.14 -3.35 -0.04
C ILE A 116 -9.62 -3.29 -0.15
N GLY A 117 -9.10 -2.40 -0.99
CA GLY A 117 -7.69 -2.32 -1.32
C GLY A 117 -6.81 -1.87 -0.16
N ILE A 118 -7.21 -0.82 0.58
CA ILE A 118 -6.42 -0.32 1.71
C ILE A 118 -6.28 -1.40 2.81
N PRO A 119 -7.37 -2.05 3.28
CA PRO A 119 -7.24 -3.14 4.26
C PRO A 119 -6.38 -4.31 3.76
N MET A 120 -6.48 -4.66 2.48
CA MET A 120 -5.68 -5.75 1.90
C MET A 120 -4.18 -5.44 1.92
N ILE A 121 -3.79 -4.21 1.57
CA ILE A 121 -2.40 -3.74 1.69
C ILE A 121 -1.96 -3.76 3.16
N TYR A 122 -2.79 -3.29 4.09
CA TYR A 122 -2.45 -3.26 5.51
C TYR A 122 -2.21 -4.65 6.09
N VAL A 123 -3.10 -5.62 5.82
CA VAL A 123 -2.95 -7.02 6.26
C VAL A 123 -1.63 -7.62 5.78
N MET A 124 -1.29 -7.37 4.51
CA MET A 124 -0.08 -7.91 3.91
C MET A 124 1.19 -7.25 4.41
N ASN A 125 1.12 -5.97 4.75
CA ASN A 125 2.16 -5.28 5.48
C ASN A 125 2.38 -5.88 6.88
N VAL A 126 1.32 -6.23 7.62
CA VAL A 126 1.44 -6.94 8.90
C VAL A 126 2.12 -8.31 8.72
N VAL A 127 1.73 -9.07 7.68
CA VAL A 127 2.38 -10.35 7.33
C VAL A 127 3.87 -10.16 7.04
N ARG A 128 4.23 -9.11 6.28
CA ARG A 128 5.63 -8.73 6.01
C ARG A 128 6.42 -8.53 7.30
N ILE A 129 5.88 -7.75 8.24
CA ILE A 129 6.55 -7.45 9.51
C ILE A 129 6.79 -8.73 10.31
N ILE A 130 5.77 -9.58 10.43
CA ILE A 130 5.88 -10.86 11.14
C ILE A 130 6.96 -11.74 10.51
N ALA A 131 6.97 -11.86 9.19
CA ALA A 131 7.98 -12.63 8.47
C ALA A 131 9.39 -12.08 8.69
N LEU A 132 9.56 -10.76 8.68
CA LEU A 132 10.84 -10.11 8.95
C LEU A 132 11.33 -10.36 10.39
N ILE A 133 10.44 -10.29 11.38
CA ILE A 133 10.80 -10.58 12.78
C ILE A 133 11.22 -12.05 12.94
N ILE A 134 10.52 -12.98 12.30
CA ILE A 134 10.87 -14.40 12.32
C ILE A 134 12.23 -14.63 11.65
N VAL A 135 12.43 -14.12 10.44
CA VAL A 135 13.70 -14.28 9.71
C VAL A 135 14.85 -13.63 10.47
N GLY A 136 14.66 -12.42 11.00
CA GLY A 136 15.65 -11.70 11.79
C GLY A 136 16.09 -12.43 13.05
N ARG A 137 15.18 -13.17 13.71
CA ARG A 137 15.53 -14.04 14.84
C ARG A 137 16.53 -15.13 14.44
N TYR A 138 16.39 -15.73 13.25
CA TYR A 138 17.22 -16.88 12.83
C TYR A 138 18.46 -16.49 12.02
N SER A 139 18.41 -15.41 11.25
CA SER A 139 19.53 -14.97 10.42
C SER A 139 19.45 -13.50 10.03
N ASN A 140 20.37 -12.70 10.56
CA ASN A 140 20.47 -11.28 10.21
C ASN A 140 20.83 -11.06 8.72
N ARG A 141 21.64 -11.95 8.13
CA ARG A 141 21.97 -11.89 6.70
C ARG A 141 20.73 -12.02 5.81
N TRP A 142 19.81 -12.92 6.14
CA TRP A 142 18.57 -13.07 5.39
C TRP A 142 17.59 -11.93 5.66
N PHE A 143 17.64 -11.34 6.86
CA PHE A 143 16.85 -10.16 7.19
C PHE A 143 17.14 -9.01 6.23
N ASP A 144 18.41 -8.65 6.02
CA ASP A 144 18.77 -7.55 5.12
C ASP A 144 18.26 -7.77 3.69
N PHE A 145 18.43 -8.98 3.17
CA PHE A 145 17.93 -9.35 1.84
C PHE A 145 16.40 -9.25 1.77
N MET A 146 15.71 -9.79 2.78
CA MET A 146 14.25 -9.81 2.83
C MET A 146 13.69 -8.40 2.95
N HIS A 147 14.27 -7.60 3.85
CA HIS A 147 13.84 -6.25 4.18
C HIS A 147 13.97 -5.31 2.98
N VAL A 148 15.13 -5.31 2.31
CA VAL A 148 15.42 -4.36 1.24
C VAL A 148 14.89 -4.84 -0.10
N TYR A 149 15.13 -6.09 -0.48
CA TYR A 149 14.89 -6.53 -1.86
C TYR A 149 13.60 -7.31 -2.01
N PHE A 150 13.42 -8.37 -1.21
CA PHE A 150 12.30 -9.28 -1.38
C PHE A 150 10.96 -8.57 -1.15
N TRP A 151 10.84 -7.87 -0.03
CA TRP A 151 9.59 -7.20 0.31
C TRP A 151 9.31 -5.99 -0.56
N GLN A 152 10.33 -5.25 -0.98
CA GLN A 152 10.13 -4.12 -1.90
C GLN A 152 9.52 -4.57 -3.23
N VAL A 153 10.07 -5.63 -3.85
CA VAL A 153 9.52 -6.19 -5.09
C VAL A 153 8.13 -6.77 -4.87
N THR A 154 7.94 -7.49 -3.75
CA THR A 154 6.65 -8.12 -3.43
C THR A 154 5.54 -7.08 -3.20
N MET A 155 5.82 -5.97 -2.52
CA MET A 155 4.84 -4.91 -2.30
C MET A 155 4.45 -4.21 -3.60
N ILE A 156 5.40 -3.93 -4.49
CA ILE A 156 5.10 -3.36 -5.81
C ILE A 156 4.20 -4.31 -6.62
N ALA A 157 4.56 -5.59 -6.67
CA ALA A 157 3.77 -6.61 -7.36
C ALA A 157 2.36 -6.74 -6.75
N MET A 158 2.26 -6.64 -5.43
CA MET A 158 0.99 -6.67 -4.70
C MET A 158 0.10 -5.47 -5.03
N ILE A 159 0.61 -4.23 -4.98
CA ILE A 159 -0.17 -3.03 -5.32
C ILE A 159 -0.71 -3.17 -6.75
N ALA A 160 0.15 -3.57 -7.69
CA ALA A 160 -0.26 -3.81 -9.07
C ALA A 160 -1.34 -4.88 -9.17
N THR A 161 -1.21 -5.98 -8.43
CA THR A 161 -2.19 -7.08 -8.42
C THR A 161 -3.53 -6.65 -7.82
N VAL A 162 -3.54 -5.94 -6.70
CA VAL A 162 -4.75 -5.43 -6.06
C VAL A 162 -5.47 -4.46 -6.99
N TRP A 163 -4.72 -3.56 -7.64
CA TRP A 163 -5.27 -2.63 -8.61
C TRP A 163 -5.85 -3.36 -9.84
N MET A 164 -5.13 -4.33 -10.41
CA MET A 164 -5.63 -5.14 -11.53
C MET A 164 -6.87 -5.97 -11.16
N ALA A 165 -6.90 -6.56 -9.96
CA ALA A 165 -8.04 -7.31 -9.46
C ALA A 165 -9.27 -6.41 -9.31
N TRP A 166 -9.09 -5.20 -8.78
CA TRP A 166 -10.16 -4.19 -8.70
C TRP A 166 -10.68 -3.79 -10.09
N LEU A 167 -9.81 -3.57 -11.07
CA LEU A 167 -10.23 -3.31 -12.45
C LEU A 167 -11.05 -4.47 -13.02
N TRP A 168 -10.63 -5.71 -12.76
CA TRP A 168 -11.28 -6.87 -13.32
C TRP A 168 -12.63 -7.18 -12.67
N TRP A 169 -12.76 -7.00 -11.35
CA TRP A 169 -13.95 -7.36 -10.58
C TRP A 169 -14.97 -6.23 -10.41
N VAL A 170 -14.52 -4.98 -10.30
CA VAL A 170 -15.40 -3.87 -9.91
C VAL A 170 -15.73 -2.98 -11.10
N VAL A 171 -14.76 -2.77 -11.97
CA VAL A 171 -14.91 -1.85 -13.12
C VAL A 171 -15.51 -2.56 -14.33
N ARG A 172 -15.17 -3.83 -14.58
CA ARG A 172 -15.63 -4.58 -15.76
C ARG A 172 -17.16 -4.62 -15.90
N ASP A 173 -17.86 -4.79 -14.78
CA ASP A 173 -19.33 -4.84 -14.70
C ASP A 173 -20.00 -3.50 -15.08
N GLU A 174 -19.25 -2.39 -15.11
CA GLU A 174 -19.75 -1.10 -15.56
C GLU A 174 -19.82 -1.01 -17.10
N THR A 175 -19.01 -1.78 -17.80
CA THR A 175 -18.86 -1.74 -19.27
C THR A 175 -19.71 -2.77 -20.02
N ASP A 176 -20.36 -3.70 -19.31
CA ASP A 176 -21.24 -4.67 -19.94
C ASP A 176 -22.57 -4.00 -20.36
N PRO A 177 -22.95 -4.06 -21.65
CA PRO A 177 -24.21 -3.49 -22.11
C PRO A 177 -25.39 -4.23 -21.47
N VAL A 178 -26.37 -3.49 -20.97
CA VAL A 178 -27.67 -4.04 -20.52
C VAL A 178 -28.23 -4.90 -21.66
N PRO A 179 -28.59 -6.17 -21.44
CA PRO A 179 -29.22 -6.99 -22.48
C PRO A 179 -30.44 -6.24 -23.00
N ALA A 180 -30.49 -5.99 -24.31
CA ALA A 180 -31.68 -5.44 -24.94
C ALA A 180 -32.81 -6.47 -24.77
N GLY A 181 -33.70 -6.19 -23.82
CA GLY A 181 -34.98 -6.88 -23.66
C GLY A 181 -35.97 -6.44 -24.72
#